data_AF-A0A961GKG5-F1
#
_entry.id   AF-A0A961GKG5-F1
#
_cell.length_a   1.000
_cell.length_b   1.000
_cell.length_c   1.000
_cell.angle_alpha   90.00
_cell.angle_beta   90.00
_cell.angle_gamma   90.00
#
_symmetry.space_group_name_H-M   'P 1'
#
loop_
_entity.id
_entity.type
_entity.pdbx_description
1 polymer ?
#
loop_
_entity_poly.entity_id
_entity_poly.type
_entity_poly.pdbx_seq_one_letter_code
_entity_poly.pdbx_strand_id
1 'polypeptide(L)'
;MVLLTVLGGCASEPTDDAGPEGTVAVGEDADVGAPADYGTGECAAADGVDEPILSFDDAPQQCIDLDAGYTATFATSKGDIVVELDTERAPIAVNNFVNLARAGYYDGTDLHRVVSSAGFVQGGSPHTQDAADPGPGYTIPDEGTYTAEDYVPGVLAMART
;
A
#
# COMPACT_ATOMS: atom_id res chain seq x y z
N MET A 1 1.30 4.45 -7.73
CA MET A 1 2.76 4.47 -7.53
C MET A 1 3.12 4.49 -6.05
N VAL A 2 4.20 3.80 -5.68
CA VAL A 2 4.71 3.69 -4.30
C VAL A 2 6.21 4.02 -4.28
N LEU A 3 6.66 4.70 -3.23
CA LEU A 3 8.03 5.15 -3.01
C LEU A 3 8.55 4.52 -1.72
N LEU A 4 9.63 3.73 -1.80
CA LEU A 4 10.34 3.21 -0.64
C LEU A 4 11.67 3.93 -0.50
N THR A 5 11.91 4.56 0.65
CA THR A 5 13.20 5.17 0.98
C THR A 5 14.16 4.08 1.46
N VAL A 6 15.37 4.06 0.92
CA VAL A 6 16.40 3.06 1.22
C VAL A 6 17.73 3.78 1.45
N LEU A 7 18.23 3.73 2.68
CA LEU A 7 19.68 3.79 2.92
C LEU A 7 20.14 2.44 3.46
N GLY A 8 21.22 1.94 2.87
CA GLY A 8 21.73 0.60 3.06
C GLY A 8 22.11 0.29 4.51
N GLY A 9 21.52 -0.79 5.00
CA GLY A 9 21.96 -1.56 6.16
C GLY A 9 21.50 -3.00 5.95
N CYS A 10 22.44 -3.90 5.67
CA CYS A 10 22.20 -5.34 5.55
C CYS A 10 22.03 -5.97 6.94
N ALA A 11 21.01 -6.82 7.13
CA ALA A 11 20.86 -7.90 8.14
C ALA A 11 19.36 -8.14 8.37
N SER A 12 18.76 -9.33 8.52
CA SER A 12 19.13 -10.75 8.48
C SER A 12 17.82 -11.57 8.37
N GLU A 13 17.92 -12.83 7.97
CA GLU A 13 16.86 -13.80 7.59
C GLU A 13 15.87 -14.26 8.70
N PRO A 14 14.76 -14.96 8.34
CA PRO A 14 13.48 -15.01 9.06
C PRO A 14 13.30 -16.24 9.98
N THR A 15 12.27 -16.21 10.84
CA THR A 15 11.76 -17.41 11.53
C THR A 15 10.30 -17.63 11.19
N ASP A 16 10.04 -18.78 10.56
CA ASP A 16 8.74 -19.46 10.42
C ASP A 16 8.02 -19.64 11.76
N ASP A 17 6.69 -19.48 11.77
CA ASP A 17 5.78 -20.43 12.43
C ASP A 17 4.34 -20.29 11.87
N ALA A 18 3.66 -21.43 11.73
CA ALA A 18 2.40 -21.58 11.00
C ALA A 18 1.19 -21.81 11.93
N GLY A 19 0.11 -21.05 11.69
CA GLY A 19 -1.31 -21.40 11.99
C GLY A 19 -1.79 -21.30 13.45
N PRO A 20 -3.13 -21.28 13.71
CA PRO A 20 -4.20 -21.77 12.83
C PRO A 20 -5.36 -20.79 12.57
N GLU A 21 -6.18 -21.21 11.61
CA GLU A 21 -7.41 -20.63 11.10
C GLU A 21 -8.46 -20.34 12.19
N GLY A 22 -9.06 -19.16 12.14
CA GLY A 22 -10.18 -18.75 12.98
C GLY A 22 -11.14 -17.86 12.19
N THR A 23 -12.25 -18.46 11.76
CA THR A 23 -13.38 -17.75 11.13
C THR A 23 -13.98 -16.73 12.09
N VAL A 24 -14.11 -15.46 11.67
CA VAL A 24 -14.93 -14.46 12.38
C VAL A 24 -15.84 -13.76 11.39
N ALA A 25 -17.12 -13.73 11.77
CA ALA A 25 -18.26 -13.24 11.01
C ALA A 25 -18.19 -11.73 10.75
N VAL A 26 -18.76 -11.33 9.62
CA VAL A 26 -19.03 -9.94 9.23
C VAL A 26 -20.00 -9.34 10.26
N GLY A 27 -19.50 -8.39 11.05
CA GLY A 27 -20.30 -7.49 11.87
C GLY A 27 -20.38 -6.14 11.17
N GLU A 28 -21.58 -5.80 10.70
CA GLU A 28 -21.98 -4.46 10.28
C GLU A 28 -21.90 -3.47 11.45
N ASP A 29 -21.57 -2.23 11.10
CA ASP A 29 -21.61 -1.00 11.90
C ASP A 29 -20.55 -0.81 13.01
N ALA A 30 -19.44 -0.16 12.63
CA ALA A 30 -18.68 0.70 13.53
C ALA A 30 -18.86 2.16 13.08
N ASP A 31 -19.53 2.95 13.92
CA ASP A 31 -19.67 4.40 13.88
C ASP A 31 -18.29 5.05 14.09
N VAL A 32 -17.71 5.62 13.03
CA VAL A 32 -16.37 6.24 13.05
C VAL A 32 -16.50 7.76 13.00
N GLY A 33 -15.75 8.43 13.87
CA GLY A 33 -15.64 9.89 13.93
C GLY A 33 -15.29 10.53 12.58
N ALA A 34 -15.64 11.83 12.45
CA ALA A 34 -15.54 12.69 11.27
C ALA A 34 -14.96 12.02 10.00
N PRO A 35 -15.78 11.76 8.96
CA PRO A 35 -15.40 10.84 7.91
C PRO A 35 -14.17 11.37 7.16
N ALA A 36 -13.11 10.57 7.17
CA ALA A 36 -12.06 10.69 6.17
C ALA A 36 -12.70 10.66 4.77
N ASP A 37 -12.13 11.43 3.83
CA ASP A 37 -12.66 11.63 2.48
C ASP A 37 -12.34 10.41 1.59
N TYR A 38 -12.95 9.28 1.94
CA TYR A 38 -12.92 8.04 1.16
C TYR A 38 -13.77 8.17 -0.11
N GLY A 39 -13.46 7.35 -1.11
CA GLY A 39 -14.30 7.24 -2.29
C GLY A 39 -15.50 6.33 -2.07
N THR A 40 -16.18 6.02 -3.17
CA THR A 40 -17.38 5.16 -3.21
C THR A 40 -17.14 3.80 -3.85
N GLY A 41 -15.91 3.51 -4.26
CA GLY A 41 -15.49 2.26 -4.87
C GLY A 41 -15.67 1.06 -3.96
N GLU A 42 -15.81 -0.11 -4.58
CA GLU A 42 -16.00 -1.38 -3.88
C GLU A 42 -14.72 -1.83 -3.17
N CYS A 43 -14.90 -2.58 -2.09
CA CYS A 43 -13.80 -3.20 -1.38
C CYS A 43 -13.26 -4.41 -2.14
N ALA A 44 -11.94 -4.50 -2.25
CA ALA A 44 -11.29 -5.68 -2.81
C ALA A 44 -11.51 -6.89 -1.89
N ALA A 45 -11.70 -8.07 -2.49
CA ALA A 45 -11.85 -9.32 -1.77
C ALA A 45 -10.63 -9.57 -0.86
N ALA A 46 -10.89 -10.00 0.38
CA ALA A 46 -9.82 -10.18 1.38
C ALA A 46 -8.77 -11.22 0.95
N ASP A 47 -9.21 -12.26 0.25
CA ASP A 47 -8.38 -13.36 -0.26
C ASP A 47 -7.69 -13.02 -1.59
N GLY A 48 -7.88 -11.80 -2.10
CA GLY A 48 -7.34 -11.33 -3.37
C GLY A 48 -8.16 -11.75 -4.59
N VAL A 49 -7.55 -11.67 -5.77
CA VAL A 49 -8.17 -11.99 -7.06
C VAL A 49 -7.25 -12.88 -7.89
N ASP A 50 -7.83 -13.74 -8.75
CA ASP A 50 -7.05 -14.60 -9.65
C ASP A 50 -6.40 -13.82 -10.80
N GLU A 51 -7.01 -12.70 -11.21
CA GLU A 51 -6.52 -11.84 -12.30
C GLU A 51 -6.43 -10.38 -11.86
N PRO A 52 -5.31 -9.69 -12.09
CA PRO A 52 -5.11 -8.31 -11.63
C PRO A 52 -6.13 -7.31 -12.20
N ILE A 53 -6.65 -6.44 -11.34
CA ILE A 53 -7.51 -5.32 -11.72
C ILE A 53 -6.68 -4.04 -11.70
N LEU A 54 -6.53 -3.38 -12.85
CA LEU A 54 -5.64 -2.23 -13.02
C LEU A 54 -6.35 -0.89 -13.20
N SER A 55 -7.68 -0.89 -13.32
CA SER A 55 -8.48 0.31 -13.54
C SER A 55 -9.75 0.24 -12.70
N PHE A 56 -10.05 1.36 -12.06
CA PHE A 56 -11.14 1.52 -11.11
C PHE A 56 -11.87 2.82 -11.42
N ASP A 57 -13.19 2.84 -11.24
CA ASP A 57 -14.01 4.02 -11.51
C ASP A 57 -13.89 5.09 -10.41
N ASP A 58 -13.59 4.68 -9.18
CA ASP A 58 -13.45 5.55 -8.02
C ASP A 58 -12.50 4.93 -6.96
N ALA A 59 -12.01 5.78 -6.04
CA ALA A 59 -11.27 5.32 -4.88
C ALA A 59 -12.14 4.41 -4.00
N PRO A 60 -11.57 3.40 -3.31
CA PRO A 60 -12.36 2.52 -2.46
C PRO A 60 -12.99 3.28 -1.29
N GLN A 61 -14.17 2.83 -0.88
CA GLN A 61 -14.74 3.18 0.42
C GLN A 61 -13.85 2.71 1.57
N GLN A 62 -14.22 3.00 2.83
CA GLN A 62 -13.48 2.47 3.97
C GLN A 62 -13.67 0.94 4.06
N CYS A 63 -12.65 0.20 3.68
CA CYS A 63 -12.66 -1.27 3.56
C CYS A 63 -11.81 -1.97 4.62
N ILE A 64 -11.11 -1.19 5.43
CA ILE A 64 -10.23 -1.67 6.50
C ILE A 64 -10.74 -1.21 7.86
N ASP A 65 -10.39 -1.98 8.88
CA ASP A 65 -10.57 -1.65 10.28
C ASP A 65 -9.40 -0.76 10.72
N LEU A 66 -9.64 0.53 10.93
CA LEU A 66 -8.57 1.50 11.24
C LEU A 66 -7.90 1.23 12.59
N ASP A 67 -8.56 0.49 13.48
CA ASP A 67 -8.05 0.12 14.80
C ASP A 67 -7.18 -1.16 14.76
N ALA A 68 -7.10 -1.81 13.60
CA ALA A 68 -6.29 -3.01 13.40
C ALA A 68 -4.88 -2.68 12.86
N GLY A 69 -3.91 -3.51 13.24
CA GLY A 69 -2.56 -3.46 12.66
C GLY A 69 -2.49 -4.16 11.31
N TYR A 70 -1.88 -3.49 10.32
CA TYR A 70 -1.67 -4.06 8.98
C TYR A 70 -0.20 -4.15 8.63
N THR A 71 0.17 -5.26 8.00
CA THR A 71 1.49 -5.46 7.41
C THR A 71 1.35 -5.80 5.94
N ALA A 72 2.27 -5.31 5.12
CA ALA A 72 2.37 -5.67 3.71
C ALA A 72 3.70 -6.36 3.42
N THR A 73 3.65 -7.45 2.66
CA THR A 73 4.84 -8.16 2.19
C THR A 73 5.00 -7.93 0.69
N PHE A 74 6.10 -7.31 0.30
CA PHE A 74 6.50 -7.20 -1.09
C PHE A 74 7.42 -8.37 -1.42
N ALA A 75 6.90 -9.36 -2.15
CA ALA A 75 7.70 -10.46 -2.68
C ALA A 75 8.48 -9.96 -3.91
N THR A 76 9.77 -9.65 -3.73
CA THR A 76 10.59 -9.09 -4.81
C THR A 76 11.61 -10.11 -5.34
N SER A 77 12.17 -9.82 -6.52
CA SER A 77 13.31 -10.60 -7.06
C SER A 77 14.58 -10.54 -6.20
N LYS A 78 14.60 -9.72 -5.14
CA LYS A 78 15.71 -9.56 -4.18
C LYS A 78 15.37 -10.04 -2.78
N GLY A 79 14.25 -10.75 -2.63
CA GLY A 79 13.73 -11.21 -1.34
C GLY A 79 12.54 -10.38 -0.88
N ASP A 80 12.03 -10.75 0.28
CA ASP A 80 10.82 -10.15 0.82
C ASP A 80 11.14 -8.87 1.58
N ILE A 81 10.30 -7.86 1.38
CA ILE A 81 10.31 -6.62 2.16
C ILE A 81 8.99 -6.57 2.91
N VAL A 82 9.06 -6.55 4.25
CA VAL A 82 7.87 -6.45 5.10
C VAL A 82 7.80 -5.04 5.67
N VAL A 83 6.64 -4.41 5.55
CA VAL A 83 6.37 -3.08 6.11
C VAL A 83 5.14 -3.12 7.00
N GLU A 84 5.15 -2.30 8.04
CA GLU A 84 3.95 -1.96 8.82
C GLU A 84 3.27 -0.77 8.16
N LEU A 85 1.93 -0.79 8.09
CA LEU A 85 1.13 0.27 7.51
C LEU A 85 0.53 1.14 8.62
N ASP A 86 0.76 2.44 8.53
CA ASP A 86 0.37 3.42 9.54
C ASP A 86 -1.05 3.97 9.29
N THR A 87 -2.05 3.27 9.82
CA THR A 87 -3.46 3.67 9.72
C THR A 87 -3.79 4.93 10.51
N GLU A 88 -3.00 5.25 11.54
CA GLU A 88 -3.20 6.45 12.36
C GLU A 88 -2.81 7.72 11.60
N ARG A 89 -1.67 7.69 10.89
CA ARG A 89 -1.15 8.86 10.15
C ARG A 89 -1.68 8.97 8.72
N ALA A 90 -2.03 7.86 8.08
CA ALA A 90 -2.42 7.84 6.67
C ALA A 90 -3.57 6.85 6.38
N PRO A 91 -4.74 6.98 7.03
CA PRO A 91 -5.84 6.01 6.94
C PRO A 91 -6.36 5.79 5.51
N ILE A 92 -6.50 6.85 4.70
CA ILE A 92 -6.99 6.78 3.31
C ILE A 92 -5.93 6.14 2.41
N ALA A 93 -4.65 6.49 2.57
CA ALA A 93 -3.57 5.90 1.80
C ALA A 93 -3.39 4.42 2.12
N VAL A 94 -3.48 4.03 3.39
CA VAL A 94 -3.42 2.62 3.80
C VAL A 94 -4.63 1.85 3.29
N ASN A 95 -5.84 2.39 3.44
CA ASN A 95 -7.06 1.80 2.87
C ASN A 95 -6.91 1.58 1.37
N ASN A 96 -6.45 2.61 0.65
CA ASN A 96 -6.20 2.53 -0.79
C ASN A 96 -5.16 1.47 -1.14
N PHE A 97 -4.02 1.47 -0.46
CA PHE A 97 -2.92 0.54 -0.71
C PHE A 97 -3.35 -0.92 -0.51
N VAL A 98 -4.07 -1.21 0.57
CA VAL A 98 -4.56 -2.58 0.87
C VAL A 98 -5.51 -3.07 -0.21
N ASN A 99 -6.44 -2.21 -0.67
CA ASN A 99 -7.38 -2.59 -1.72
C ASN A 99 -6.67 -2.84 -3.06
N LEU A 100 -5.73 -1.97 -3.45
CA LEU A 100 -4.94 -2.17 -4.68
C LEU A 100 -4.08 -3.44 -4.59
N ALA A 101 -3.45 -3.68 -3.45
CA ALA A 101 -2.65 -4.90 -3.24
C ALA A 101 -3.50 -6.17 -3.35
N ARG A 102 -4.68 -6.21 -2.71
CA ARG A 102 -5.64 -7.32 -2.83
C ARG A 102 -6.17 -7.49 -4.26
N ALA A 103 -6.28 -6.41 -5.02
CA ALA A 103 -6.66 -6.47 -6.43
C ALA A 103 -5.53 -6.91 -7.38
N GLY A 104 -4.36 -7.32 -6.86
CA GLY A 104 -3.19 -7.72 -7.66
C GLY A 104 -2.53 -6.56 -8.40
N TYR A 105 -2.86 -5.31 -8.06
CA TYR A 105 -2.45 -4.11 -8.82
C TYR A 105 -0.93 -3.93 -8.91
N TYR A 106 -0.20 -4.37 -7.88
CA TYR A 106 1.25 -4.20 -7.79
C TYR A 106 2.03 -5.40 -8.32
N ASP A 107 1.35 -6.48 -8.72
CA ASP A 107 2.01 -7.72 -9.14
C ASP A 107 2.66 -7.54 -10.52
N GLY A 108 3.87 -8.09 -10.66
CA GLY A 108 4.66 -7.95 -11.89
C GLY A 108 5.19 -6.53 -12.17
N THR A 109 5.06 -5.60 -11.22
CA THR A 109 5.54 -4.23 -11.42
C THR A 109 7.03 -4.09 -11.14
N ASP A 110 7.70 -3.29 -11.98
CA ASP A 110 9.13 -3.01 -11.82
C ASP A 110 9.39 -1.89 -10.81
N LEU A 111 10.50 -2.04 -10.08
CA LEU A 111 11.14 -0.95 -9.35
C LEU A 111 11.95 -0.08 -10.33
N HIS A 112 11.23 0.66 -11.16
CA HIS A 112 11.75 1.30 -12.37
C HIS A 112 12.59 2.56 -12.11
N ARG A 113 12.52 3.15 -10.92
CA ARG A 113 13.26 4.38 -10.60
C ARG A 113 14.02 4.24 -9.30
N VAL A 114 15.35 4.23 -9.40
CA VAL A 114 16.28 4.24 -8.26
C VAL A 114 17.04 5.56 -8.28
N VAL A 115 16.93 6.34 -7.19
CA VAL A 115 17.61 7.63 -7.06
C VAL A 115 18.58 7.55 -5.88
N SER A 116 19.78 7.03 -6.15
CA SER A 116 20.79 6.82 -5.11
C SER A 116 21.25 8.10 -4.42
N SER A 117 21.18 9.24 -5.10
CA SER A 117 21.53 10.54 -4.52
C SER A 117 20.52 11.04 -3.49
N ALA A 118 19.27 10.59 -3.59
CA ALA A 118 18.18 10.95 -2.69
C ALA A 118 17.74 9.79 -1.78
N GLY A 119 18.35 8.59 -1.94
CA GLY A 119 18.12 7.45 -1.07
C GLY A 119 16.73 6.83 -1.19
N PHE A 120 16.18 6.71 -2.41
CA PHE A 120 14.88 6.05 -2.60
C PHE A 120 14.81 5.20 -3.87
N VAL A 121 13.83 4.28 -3.86
CA VAL A 121 13.38 3.47 -4.98
C VAL A 121 11.87 3.63 -5.14
N GLN A 122 11.40 3.67 -6.39
CA GLN A 122 10.00 3.87 -6.74
C GLN A 122 9.53 2.76 -7.69
N GLY A 123 8.27 2.34 -7.49
CA GLY A 123 7.58 1.32 -8.28
C GLY A 123 6.06 1.48 -8.24
N GLY A 124 5.34 0.39 -8.51
CA GLY A 124 3.87 0.37 -8.52
C GLY A 124 3.26 1.13 -9.70
N SER A 125 3.76 0.82 -10.89
CA SER A 125 3.35 1.38 -12.19
C SER A 125 2.99 0.25 -13.16
N PRO A 126 1.83 -0.42 -13.00
CA PRO A 126 1.50 -1.63 -13.74
C PRO A 126 1.14 -1.43 -15.22
N HIS A 127 0.82 -0.22 -15.65
CA HIS A 127 0.46 0.06 -17.04
C HIS A 127 1.69 0.36 -17.90
N THR A 128 2.68 1.06 -17.35
CA THR A 128 3.82 1.57 -18.13
C THR A 128 5.17 1.07 -17.65
N GLN A 129 5.26 0.49 -16.44
CA GLN A 129 6.52 0.17 -15.78
C GLN A 129 7.45 1.39 -15.64
N ASP A 130 6.89 2.60 -15.62
CA ASP A 130 7.64 3.85 -15.50
C ASP A 130 6.89 4.92 -14.68
N ALA A 131 7.52 6.09 -14.52
CA ALA A 131 6.97 7.20 -13.73
C ALA A 131 5.84 7.98 -14.44
N ALA A 132 5.49 7.62 -15.69
CA ALA A 132 4.38 8.21 -16.44
C ALA A 132 3.10 7.37 -16.35
N ASP A 133 3.07 6.36 -15.47
CA ASP A 133 1.89 5.52 -15.25
C ASP A 133 0.66 6.36 -14.87
N PRO A 134 -0.50 6.11 -15.51
CA PRO A 134 -1.73 6.87 -15.27
C PRO A 134 -2.37 6.56 -13.91
N GLY A 135 -1.89 5.57 -13.17
CA GLY A 135 -2.45 5.15 -11.89
C GLY A 135 -3.72 4.30 -12.03
N PRO A 136 -4.50 4.15 -10.94
CA PRO A 136 -5.66 3.25 -10.90
C PRO A 136 -6.92 3.83 -11.54
N GLY A 137 -6.89 5.07 -12.04
CA GLY A 137 -8.06 5.77 -12.61
C GLY A 137 -8.66 6.85 -11.71
N TYR A 138 -8.13 7.02 -10.49
CA TYR A 138 -8.54 8.05 -9.53
C TYR A 138 -7.33 8.61 -8.76
N THR A 139 -7.57 9.67 -7.99
CA THR A 139 -6.61 10.23 -7.01
C THR A 139 -7.21 10.25 -5.62
N ILE A 140 -6.36 10.18 -4.60
CA ILE A 140 -6.75 10.30 -3.19
C ILE A 140 -6.22 11.61 -2.60
N PRO A 141 -6.87 12.17 -1.57
CA PRO A 141 -6.40 13.38 -0.89
C PRO A 141 -5.03 13.19 -0.21
N ASP A 142 -4.37 14.31 0.07
CA ASP A 142 -3.19 14.34 0.94
C ASP A 142 -3.60 14.29 2.41
N GLU A 143 -2.96 13.42 3.17
CA GLU A 143 -3.27 13.17 4.59
C GLU A 143 -2.26 13.76 5.56
N GLY A 144 -1.23 14.48 5.10
CA GLY A 144 -0.25 14.99 6.06
C GLY A 144 0.58 16.19 5.63
N THR A 145 1.23 16.74 6.66
CA THR A 145 2.25 17.76 6.55
C THR A 145 3.60 17.11 6.81
N TYR A 146 4.01 16.26 5.89
CA TYR A 146 5.31 15.56 5.98
C TYR A 146 6.44 16.50 5.54
N THR A 147 7.53 16.47 6.28
CA THR A 147 8.76 17.20 5.96
C THR A 147 9.84 16.25 5.47
N ALA A 148 10.96 16.79 4.99
CA ALA A 148 12.11 15.96 4.62
C ALA A 148 12.63 15.09 5.79
N GLU A 149 12.37 15.50 7.03
CA GLU A 149 12.77 14.76 8.23
C GLU A 149 11.89 13.53 8.50
N ASP A 150 10.68 13.48 7.92
CA ASP A 150 9.78 12.32 8.01
C ASP A 150 10.16 11.22 6.99
N TYR A 151 10.83 11.57 5.89
CA TYR A 151 11.26 10.64 4.83
C TYR A 151 12.64 10.04 5.12
N VAL A 152 12.75 9.36 6.26
CA VAL A 152 13.96 8.63 6.66
C VAL A 152 14.01 7.25 6.03
N PRO A 153 15.20 6.63 5.91
CA PRO A 153 15.37 5.26 5.40
C PRO A 153 14.41 4.25 6.02
N GLY A 154 13.79 3.42 5.18
CA GLY A 154 12.82 2.40 5.59
C GLY A 154 11.37 2.87 5.58
N VAL A 155 11.11 4.16 5.31
CA VAL A 155 9.75 4.70 5.17
C VAL A 155 9.20 4.37 3.79
N LEU A 156 8.02 3.76 3.79
CA LEU A 156 7.15 3.62 2.62
C LEU A 156 6.23 4.84 2.52
N ALA A 157 6.17 5.46 1.34
CA ALA A 157 5.34 6.61 1.08
C ALA A 157 4.63 6.49 -0.29
N MET A 158 3.50 7.17 -0.43
CA MET A 158 2.81 7.28 -1.71
C MET A 158 3.49 8.33 -2.59
N ALA A 159 3.86 7.93 -3.81
CA ALA A 159 4.38 8.88 -4.79
C ALA A 159 3.24 9.73 -5.36
N ARG A 160 3.56 10.97 -5.74
CA ARG A 160 2.60 11.93 -6.29
C ARG A 160 3.12 12.55 -7.58
N THR A 161 2.17 13.00 -8.39
CA THR A 161 2.35 13.74 -9.64
C THR A 161 1.92 15.19 -9.50
#